data_AF-A0A933QP45-F1
#
_entry.id   AF-A0A933QP45-F1
#
_cell.length_a   1.000
_cell.length_b   1.000
_cell.length_c   1.000
_cell.angle_alpha   90.00
_cell.angle_beta   90.00
_cell.angle_gamma   90.00
#
_symmetry.space_group_name_H-M   'P 1'
#
loop_
_entity.id
_entity.type
_entity.pdbx_description
1 polymer ?
#
loop_
_entity_poly.entity_id
_entity_poly.type
_entity_poly.pdbx_seq_one_letter_code
_entity_poly.pdbx_strand_id
1 'polypeptide(L)'
;MAKEFATTGGANWGYNIFDSEGTSFPFATLYASSERIQLRVKILWFEMASFEFNPQDISSIERYRALLNDAIAIKHTNKAYPPFILFSPLNYDELKENLSQLGYRVIEK
;
A
#
# COMPACT_ATOMS: atom_id res chain seq x y z
N MET A 1 -18.68 11.57 -10.07
CA MET A 1 -18.13 11.31 -8.72
C MET A 1 -16.81 10.61 -8.93
N ALA A 2 -15.71 11.10 -8.35
CA ALA A 2 -14.45 10.36 -8.39
C ALA A 2 -14.65 9.04 -7.64
N LYS A 3 -14.21 7.93 -8.23
CA LYS A 3 -14.30 6.63 -7.58
C LYS A 3 -13.27 6.62 -6.43
N GLU A 4 -13.69 6.13 -5.27
CA GLU A 4 -12.82 5.90 -4.11
C GLU A 4 -13.00 4.45 -3.65
N PHE A 5 -11.93 3.89 -3.09
CA PHE A 5 -11.88 2.52 -2.60
C PHE A 5 -11.06 2.47 -1.31
N ALA A 6 -11.45 1.57 -0.40
CA ALA A 6 -10.70 1.29 0.81
C ALA A 6 -10.64 -0.22 1.06
N THR A 7 -9.50 -0.71 1.51
CA THR A 7 -9.35 -2.10 1.94
C THR A 7 -8.43 -2.23 3.14
N THR A 8 -8.63 -3.28 3.91
CA THR A 8 -7.84 -3.58 5.12
C THR A 8 -6.85 -4.70 4.85
N GLY A 9 -5.67 -4.58 5.45
CA GLY A 9 -4.49 -5.38 5.18
C GLY A 9 -3.51 -5.39 6.34
N GLY A 10 -2.35 -6.00 6.10
CA GLY A 10 -1.11 -5.70 6.82
C GLY A 10 -0.28 -4.67 6.06
N ALA A 11 0.73 -4.13 6.71
CA ALA A 11 1.69 -3.23 6.08
C ALA A 11 3.10 -3.47 6.62
N ASN A 12 4.10 -3.31 5.77
CA ASN A 12 5.50 -3.26 6.17
C ASN A 12 6.13 -2.02 5.54
N TRP A 13 7.00 -1.33 6.26
CA TRP A 13 7.71 -0.15 5.77
C TRP A 13 9.14 -0.10 6.31
N GLY A 14 10.06 0.41 5.50
CA GLY A 14 11.46 0.52 5.90
C GLY A 14 12.41 0.81 4.74
N TYR A 15 13.67 0.44 4.90
CA TYR A 15 14.67 0.62 3.83
C TYR A 15 14.64 -0.55 2.85
N ASN A 16 14.34 -1.75 3.32
CA ASN A 16 14.25 -2.97 2.53
C ASN A 16 13.46 -4.04 3.32
N ILE A 17 13.27 -5.24 2.75
CA ILE A 17 12.51 -6.31 3.41
C ILE A 17 13.13 -6.88 4.69
N PHE A 18 14.47 -6.82 4.81
CA PHE A 18 15.18 -7.31 5.99
C PHE A 18 15.29 -6.24 7.08
N ASP A 19 15.05 -4.98 6.71
CA ASP A 19 15.09 -3.79 7.55
C ASP A 19 13.79 -3.00 7.39
N SER A 20 12.68 -3.71 7.64
CA SER A 20 11.34 -3.14 7.68
C SER A 20 10.67 -3.45 9.00
N GLU A 21 9.97 -2.46 9.52
CA GLU A 21 8.96 -2.65 10.55
C GLU A 21 7.63 -2.95 9.88
N GLY A 22 6.70 -3.56 10.61
CA GLY A 22 5.41 -3.85 10.02
C GLY A 22 4.39 -4.38 11.00
N THR A 23 3.16 -4.42 10.52
CA THR A 23 2.01 -4.97 11.21
C THR A 23 1.33 -5.98 10.31
N SER A 24 0.93 -7.12 10.87
CA SER A 24 0.13 -8.11 10.16
C SER A 24 -1.27 -7.55 9.83
N PHE A 25 -2.01 -8.28 9.01
CA PHE A 25 -3.46 -8.10 8.94
C PHE A 25 -4.07 -8.20 10.35
N PRO A 26 -5.10 -7.42 10.70
CA PRO A 26 -5.81 -6.37 9.94
C PRO A 26 -5.46 -4.93 10.38
N PHE A 27 -4.19 -4.63 10.62
CA PHE A 27 -3.80 -3.36 11.27
C PHE A 27 -3.46 -2.22 10.29
N ALA A 28 -3.62 -2.42 8.99
CA ALA A 28 -3.42 -1.38 7.99
C ALA A 28 -4.66 -1.20 7.11
N THR A 29 -4.95 0.04 6.73
CA THR A 29 -6.01 0.37 5.77
C THR A 29 -5.42 1.18 4.64
N LEU A 30 -5.62 0.71 3.42
CA LEU A 30 -5.26 1.43 2.20
C LEU A 30 -6.52 2.07 1.64
N TYR A 31 -6.47 3.39 1.50
CA TYR A 31 -7.46 4.21 0.80
C TYR A 31 -6.87 4.62 -0.54
N ALA A 32 -7.63 4.52 -1.62
CA ALA A 32 -7.21 5.00 -2.92
C ALA A 32 -8.32 5.78 -3.62
N SER A 33 -7.93 6.87 -4.26
CA SER A 33 -8.71 7.62 -5.24
C SER A 33 -7.83 7.90 -6.45
N SER A 34 -8.38 8.46 -7.53
CA SER A 34 -7.58 8.89 -8.68
C SER A 34 -6.55 9.98 -8.36
N GLU A 35 -6.65 10.63 -7.19
CA GLU A 35 -5.81 11.76 -6.78
C GLU A 35 -4.75 11.38 -5.76
N ARG A 36 -4.93 10.27 -5.02
CA ARG A 36 -3.97 9.81 -4.00
C ARG A 36 -4.15 8.35 -3.59
N ILE A 37 -3.07 7.78 -3.06
CA ILE A 37 -3.10 6.56 -2.25
C ILE A 37 -2.69 6.93 -0.83
N GLN A 38 -3.49 6.54 0.16
CA GLN A 38 -3.17 6.72 1.57
C GLN A 38 -3.14 5.37 2.28
N LEU A 39 -2.03 5.07 2.93
CA LEU A 39 -1.86 3.89 3.78
C LEU A 39 -1.81 4.33 5.24
N ARG A 40 -2.77 3.89 6.04
CA ARG A 40 -2.81 4.14 7.49
C ARG A 40 -2.58 2.85 8.24
N VAL A 41 -1.73 2.90 9.26
CA VAL A 41 -1.44 1.77 10.14
C VAL A 41 -1.88 2.11 11.54
N LYS A 42 -2.81 1.31 12.09
CA LYS A 42 -3.42 1.52 13.39
C LYS A 42 -3.40 0.23 14.19
N ILE A 43 -2.89 0.31 15.41
CA ILE A 43 -3.04 -0.75 16.42
C ILE A 43 -3.96 -0.19 17.51
N LEU A 44 -5.13 -0.80 17.66
CA LEU A 44 -6.18 -0.32 18.55
C LEU A 44 -6.56 1.14 18.25
N TRP A 45 -6.40 2.04 19.22
CA TRP A 45 -6.74 3.46 19.15
C TRP A 45 -5.56 4.33 18.69
N PHE A 46 -4.37 3.75 18.49
CA PHE A 46 -3.14 4.50 18.18
C PHE A 46 -2.78 4.39 16.69
N GLU A 47 -2.55 5.54 16.07
CA GLU A 47 -1.98 5.61 14.72
C GLU A 47 -0.46 5.45 14.81
N MET A 48 0.05 4.37 14.22
CA MET A 48 1.49 4.07 14.24
C MET A 48 2.20 4.72 13.05
N ALA A 49 1.56 4.70 11.88
CA ALA A 49 2.12 5.24 10.66
C ALA A 49 1.01 5.70 9.72
N SER A 50 1.30 6.73 8.92
CA SER A 50 0.42 7.24 7.88
C SER A 50 1.27 7.72 6.72
N PHE A 51 1.03 7.17 5.54
CA PHE A 51 1.74 7.48 4.32
C PHE A 51 0.75 7.95 3.26
N GLU A 52 0.97 9.11 2.67
CA GLU A 52 0.11 9.66 1.63
C GLU A 52 0.93 9.92 0.36
N PHE A 53 0.52 9.29 -0.73
CA PHE A 53 1.22 9.33 -2.01
C PHE A 53 0.34 9.98 -3.05
N ASN A 54 0.81 11.07 -3.65
CA ASN A 54 0.21 11.57 -4.88
C ASN A 54 0.64 10.65 -6.04
N PRO A 55 -0.19 10.51 -7.09
CA PRO A 55 0.16 9.74 -8.28
C PRO A 55 1.52 10.12 -8.88
N GLN A 56 1.91 11.39 -8.80
CA GLN A 56 3.19 11.90 -9.32
C GLN A 56 4.40 11.44 -8.50
N ASP A 57 4.20 11.13 -7.22
CA ASP A 57 5.24 10.65 -6.31
C ASP A 57 5.45 9.13 -6.44
N ILE A 58 4.48 8.41 -7.03
CA ILE A 58 4.53 6.95 -7.20
C ILE A 58 5.30 6.63 -8.48
N SER A 59 6.49 6.06 -8.31
CA SER A 59 7.32 5.55 -9.42
C SER A 59 6.74 4.28 -10.02
N SER A 60 6.28 3.35 -9.17
CA SER A 60 5.60 2.13 -9.60
C SER A 60 4.85 1.45 -8.45
N ILE A 61 3.83 0.65 -8.80
CA ILE A 61 3.21 -0.31 -7.90
C ILE A 61 3.53 -1.70 -8.45
N GLU A 62 4.17 -2.54 -7.64
CA GLU A 62 4.63 -3.87 -8.07
C GLU A 62 3.95 -4.94 -7.22
N ARG A 63 3.58 -6.07 -7.83
CA ARG A 63 3.19 -7.26 -7.07
C ARG A 63 4.39 -7.76 -6.29
N TYR A 64 4.18 -8.02 -5.01
CA TYR A 64 5.13 -8.67 -4.14
C TYR A 64 4.53 -9.98 -3.65
N ARG A 65 5.12 -11.12 -4.04
CA ARG A 65 4.66 -12.44 -3.59
C ARG A 65 5.31 -12.75 -2.24
N ALA A 66 4.55 -12.67 -1.16
CA ALA A 66 4.97 -13.25 0.11
C ALA A 66 4.56 -14.73 0.19
N LEU A 67 5.16 -15.47 1.13
CA LEU A 67 4.91 -16.90 1.30
C LEU A 67 3.44 -17.26 1.57
N LEU A 68 2.68 -16.34 2.20
CA LEU A 68 1.30 -16.60 2.66
C LEU A 68 0.24 -15.82 1.88
N ASN A 69 0.62 -14.69 1.26
CA ASN A 69 -0.30 -13.86 0.48
C ASN A 69 0.45 -12.97 -0.51
N ASP A 70 -0.29 -12.54 -1.52
CA ASP A 70 0.17 -11.48 -2.42
C ASP A 70 0.00 -10.11 -1.76
N ALA A 71 0.96 -9.25 -2.03
CA ALA A 71 1.02 -7.88 -1.57
C ALA A 71 1.33 -6.94 -2.73
N ILE A 72 1.20 -5.64 -2.50
CA ILE A 72 1.73 -4.60 -3.37
C ILE A 72 2.89 -3.89 -2.70
N ALA A 73 3.95 -3.64 -3.46
CA ALA A 73 5.01 -2.73 -3.08
C ALA A 73 4.80 -1.39 -3.80
N ILE A 74 4.67 -0.31 -3.04
CA ILE A 74 4.52 1.05 -3.54
C ILE A 74 5.92 1.67 -3.56
N LYS A 75 6.48 1.85 -4.75
CA LYS A 75 7.74 2.59 -4.93
C LYS A 75 7.42 4.05 -5.16
N HIS A 76 8.06 4.93 -4.40
CA HIS A 76 7.83 6.36 -4.48
C HIS A 76 9.13 7.18 -4.42
N THR A 77 9.03 8.46 -4.73
CA THR A 77 10.13 9.44 -4.67
C THR A 77 10.07 10.35 -3.44
N ASN A 78 8.98 10.29 -2.67
CA ASN A 78 8.82 11.10 -1.46
C ASN A 78 9.88 10.75 -0.40
N LYS A 79 10.81 11.69 -0.14
CA LYS A 79 11.94 11.51 0.78
C LYS A 79 11.55 11.57 2.27
N ALA A 80 10.32 11.98 2.58
CA ALA A 80 9.83 11.97 3.96
C ALA A 80 9.47 10.56 4.45
N TYR A 81 9.33 9.59 3.54
CA TYR A 81 8.93 8.22 3.86
C TYR A 81 10.05 7.23 3.54
N PRO A 82 10.10 6.08 4.23
CA PRO A 82 10.99 4.99 3.88
C PRO A 82 10.73 4.51 2.44
N PRO A 83 11.77 4.17 1.65
CA PRO A 83 11.63 3.86 0.23
C PRO A 83 10.87 2.55 -0.05
N PHE A 84 10.79 1.66 0.93
CA PHE A 84 10.07 0.40 0.82
C PHE A 84 8.77 0.49 1.62
N ILE A 85 7.63 0.48 0.92
CA ILE A 85 6.29 0.46 1.50
C ILE A 85 5.54 -0.71 0.87
N LEU A 86 5.08 -1.64 1.70
CA LEU A 86 4.39 -2.86 1.28
C LEU A 86 3.04 -2.95 1.97
N PHE A 87 2.00 -3.25 1.20
CA PHE A 87 0.65 -3.47 1.70
C PHE A 87 0.14 -4.86 1.30
N SER A 88 -0.29 -5.62 2.30
CA SER A 88 -0.75 -7.00 2.17
C SER A 88 -2.26 -7.06 2.38
N PRO A 89 -3.09 -6.97 1.32
CA PRO A 89 -4.54 -7.03 1.45
C PRO A 89 -5.03 -8.42 1.86
N LEU A 90 -6.29 -8.50 2.29
CA LEU A 90 -7.01 -9.77 2.40
C LEU A 90 -7.31 -10.36 1.01
N ASN A 91 -7.68 -9.52 0.04
CA ASN A 91 -8.03 -9.91 -1.32
C ASN A 91 -7.19 -9.11 -2.33
N TYR A 92 -6.14 -9.74 -2.87
CA TYR A 92 -5.23 -9.09 -3.82
C TYR A 92 -5.90 -8.77 -5.16
N ASP A 93 -6.74 -9.68 -5.67
CA ASP A 93 -7.37 -9.50 -6.99
C ASP A 93 -8.34 -8.32 -6.97
N GLU A 94 -9.12 -8.17 -5.90
CA GLU A 94 -10.00 -7.01 -5.70
C GLU A 94 -9.22 -5.70 -5.54
N LEU A 95 -8.11 -5.71 -4.77
CA LEU A 95 -7.23 -4.54 -4.65
C LEU A 95 -6.71 -4.12 -6.02
N LYS A 96 -6.18 -5.08 -6.79
CA LYS A 96 -5.60 -4.84 -8.11
C LYS A 96 -6.63 -4.28 -9.08
N GLU A 97 -7.84 -4.85 -9.11
CA GLU A 97 -8.92 -4.37 -9.98
C GLU A 97 -9.31 -2.93 -9.65
N ASN A 98 -9.50 -2.62 -8.36
CA ASN A 98 -9.86 -1.26 -7.94
C ASN A 98 -8.75 -0.25 -8.23
N LEU A 99 -7.48 -0.59 -7.97
CA LEU A 99 -6.35 0.26 -8.32
C LEU A 99 -6.28 0.55 -9.83
N SER A 100 -6.50 -0.48 -10.67
CA SER A 100 -6.52 -0.34 -12.13
C SER A 100 -7.62 0.64 -12.58
N GLN A 101 -8.82 0.54 -12.00
CA GLN A 101 -9.95 1.42 -12.30
C GLN A 101 -9.72 2.87 -11.85
N LEU A 102 -8.78 3.10 -10.92
CA LEU A 102 -8.35 4.44 -10.48
C LEU A 102 -7.14 4.98 -11.27
N GLY A 103 -6.63 4.22 -12.25
CA GLY A 103 -5.49 4.61 -13.07
C GLY A 103 -4.13 4.16 -12.54
N TYR A 104 -4.10 3.39 -11.43
CA TYR A 104 -2.86 2.81 -10.93
C TYR A 104 -2.61 1.43 -11.53
N ARG A 105 -1.51 1.29 -12.27
CA ARG A 105 -1.11 0.02 -12.86
C ARG A 105 -0.25 -0.78 -11.88
N VAL A 106 -0.70 -1.98 -11.52
CA VAL A 106 0.11 -2.95 -10.77
C VAL A 106 0.94 -3.79 -11.74
N ILE A 107 2.26 -3.79 -11.57
CA ILE A 107 3.21 -4.55 -12.38
C ILE A 107 3.32 -5.97 -11.80
N GLU A 108 2.95 -6.96 -12.59
CA GLU A 108 3.08 -8.39 -12.25
C GLU A 108 4.50 -8.85 -12.59
N LYS A 109 5.27 -9.29 -11.58
CA LYS A 109 6.60 -9.91 -11.76
C LYS A 109 6.58 -11.36 -11.29
#